data_AF-A0A923TFI3-F1
#
_entry.id   AF-A0A923TFI3-F1
#
_cell.length_a   1.000
_cell.length_b   1.000
_cell.length_c   1.000
_cell.angle_alpha   90.00
_cell.angle_beta   90.00
_cell.angle_gamma   90.00
#
_symmetry.space_group_name_H-M   'P 1'
#
loop_
_entity.id
_entity.type
_entity.pdbx_description
1 polymer ?
#
loop_
_entity_poly.entity_id
_entity_poly.type
_entity_poly.pdbx_seq_one_letter_code
_entity_poly.pdbx_strand_id
1 'polypeptide(L)' 'MLLAGCAQQTLDRTHSAAKGRYAIDGAIFGKQIVIATGDQFAGAIDSVIWDRKEFINRDDHGRQLQSASIF' A
#
# COMPACT_ATOMS: atom_id res chain seq x y z
N MET A 1 23.95 -10.58 31.88
CA MET A 1 22.57 -10.46 31.37
C MET A 1 22.55 -9.28 30.40
N LEU A 2 22.84 -9.50 29.12
CA LEU A 2 22.77 -8.48 28.07
C LEU A 2 21.52 -8.76 27.23
N LEU A 3 20.61 -7.79 27.16
CA LEU A 3 19.48 -7.79 26.23
C LEU A 3 20.02 -7.45 24.83
N ALA A 4 20.00 -8.41 23.92
CA ALA A 4 20.31 -8.20 22.52
C ALA A 4 19.22 -7.35 21.87
N GLY A 5 19.60 -6.19 21.36
CA GLY A 5 18.74 -5.30 20.60
C GLY A 5 18.20 -5.99 19.36
N CYS A 6 16.87 -6.10 19.28
CA CYS A 6 16.18 -6.41 18.04
C CYS A 6 16.23 -5.15 17.18
N ALA A 7 16.94 -5.23 16.06
CA ALA A 7 17.29 -4.10 15.20
C ALA A 7 16.05 -3.39 14.62
N GLN A 8 15.73 -2.20 15.11
CA GLN A 8 14.99 -1.22 14.32
C GLN A 8 15.91 -0.77 13.17
N GLN A 9 15.65 -1.26 11.97
CA GLN A 9 16.21 -0.70 10.75
C GLN A 9 15.71 0.74 10.59
N THR A 10 16.53 1.69 11.02
CA THR A 10 16.46 3.09 10.59
C THR A 10 16.85 3.13 9.12
N LEU A 11 15.90 2.92 8.21
CA LEU A 11 16.14 3.18 6.80
C LEU A 11 16.08 4.68 6.59
N ASP A 12 17.27 5.27 6.50
CA ASP A 12 17.55 6.43 5.68
C ASP A 12 16.83 6.28 4.33
N ARG A 13 15.66 6.93 4.22
CA ARG A 13 14.91 7.01 2.97
C ARG A 13 14.92 8.46 2.57
N THR A 14 15.96 8.85 1.82
CA THR A 14 15.80 9.84 0.76
C THR A 14 14.53 9.47 0.00
N HIS A 15 13.46 10.24 0.22
CA HIS A 15 12.16 9.99 -0.37
C HIS A 15 12.24 10.44 -1.83
N SER A 16 12.95 9.65 -2.65
CA SER A 16 12.78 9.70 -4.10
C SER A 16 11.30 9.53 -4.33
N ALA A 17 10.62 10.57 -4.79
CA ALA A 17 9.19 10.52 -5.12
C ALA A 17 8.96 9.20 -5.86
N ALA A 18 8.19 8.30 -5.26
CA ALA A 18 8.03 6.93 -5.76
C ALA A 18 7.31 6.99 -7.10
N LYS A 19 8.07 7.25 -8.16
CA LYS A 19 7.64 7.12 -9.55
C LYS A 19 7.75 5.64 -9.88
N GLY A 20 6.63 5.04 -10.23
CA GLY A 20 6.60 3.67 -10.75
C GLY A 20 5.56 2.78 -10.09
N ARG A 21 5.43 1.58 -10.66
CA ARG A 21 4.66 0.49 -10.08
C ARG A 21 5.42 -0.18 -8.95
N TYR A 22 4.85 -0.13 -7.76
CA TYR A 22 5.31 -0.85 -6.59
C TYR A 22 4.13 -1.59 -5.97
N ALA A 23 4.40 -2.69 -5.28
CA ALA A 23 3.40 -3.41 -4.53
C ALA A 23 3.91 -3.69 -3.12
N ILE A 24 3.00 -3.56 -2.15
CA ILE A 24 3.19 -4.06 -0.79
C ILE A 24 2.11 -5.09 -0.52
N ASP A 25 2.44 -6.12 0.24
CA ASP A 25 1.51 -7.14 0.65
C ASP A 25 1.63 -7.47 2.14
N GLY A 26 0.58 -8.09 2.67
CA GLY A 26 0.52 -8.49 4.06
C GLY A 26 -0.70 -9.37 4.35
N ALA A 27 -0.77 -9.90 5.57
CA ALA A 27 -1.92 -10.67 6.04
C ALA A 27 -2.82 -9.79 6.92
N ILE A 28 -4.09 -9.68 6.54
CA ILE A 28 -5.14 -9.02 7.33
C ILE A 28 -6.28 -10.03 7.54
N PHE A 29 -6.63 -10.28 8.80
CA PHE A 29 -7.65 -11.28 9.19
C PHE A 29 -7.42 -12.67 8.57
N GLY A 30 -6.14 -13.08 8.46
CA GLY A 30 -5.76 -14.37 7.88
C GLY A 30 -5.87 -14.44 6.35
N LYS A 31 -6.14 -13.33 5.67
CA LYS A 31 -6.23 -13.23 4.21
C LYS A 31 -5.17 -12.26 3.68
N GLN A 32 -4.60 -12.57 2.52
CA GLN A 32 -3.61 -11.69 1.89
C GLN A 32 -4.30 -10.42 1.36
N ILE A 33 -3.70 -9.28 1.65
CA ILE A 33 -3.96 -8.01 0.99
C ILE A 33 -2.75 -7.66 0.11
N VAL A 34 -3.02 -7.17 -1.09
CA VAL A 34 -2.01 -6.59 -1.99
C VAL A 34 -2.46 -5.19 -2.35
N ILE A 35 -1.59 -4.21 -2.14
CA ILE A 35 -1.80 -2.81 -2.50
C ILE A 35 -0.72 -2.44 -3.49
N ALA A 36 -1.09 -1.99 -4.67
CA ALA A 36 -0.13 -1.54 -5.67
C ALA A 36 -0.34 -0.08 -6.07
N THR A 37 0.75 0.55 -6.50
CA THR A 37 0.79 1.91 -7.04
C THR A 37 0.90 1.85 -8.56
N GLY A 38 0.31 2.84 -9.24
CA GLY A 38 0.38 2.98 -10.68
C GLY A 38 1.35 4.08 -11.13
N ASP A 39 1.73 4.06 -12.40
CA ASP A 39 2.57 5.11 -13.00
C ASP A 39 1.83 6.46 -13.15
N GLN A 40 0.49 6.42 -13.10
CA GLN A 40 -0.36 7.60 -13.18
C GLN A 40 -0.46 8.31 -11.82
N PHE A 41 -0.81 9.59 -11.85
CA PHE A 41 -1.08 10.38 -10.64
C PHE A 41 0.05 10.36 -9.59
N ALA A 42 1.30 10.36 -10.06
CA ALA A 42 2.49 10.41 -9.21
C ALA A 42 2.63 9.25 -8.19
N GLY A 43 2.28 8.03 -8.60
CA GLY A 43 2.41 6.85 -7.72
C GLY A 43 1.20 6.62 -6.83
N ALA A 44 0.02 7.09 -7.24
CA ALA A 44 -1.22 6.82 -6.52
C ALA A 44 -1.52 5.31 -6.48
N ILE A 45 -2.30 4.90 -5.48
CA ILE A 45 -2.81 3.52 -5.37
C ILE A 45 -3.61 3.19 -6.63
N ASP A 46 -3.18 2.16 -7.36
CA ASP A 46 -3.84 1.67 -8.57
C ASP A 46 -4.78 0.51 -8.31
N SER A 47 -4.50 -0.28 -7.26
CA SER A 47 -5.24 -1.49 -6.97
C SER A 47 -5.15 -1.89 -5.51
N VAL A 48 -6.25 -2.47 -5.03
CA VAL A 48 -6.34 -3.14 -3.74
C VAL A 48 -7.06 -4.45 -3.95
N ILE A 49 -6.36 -5.54 -3.67
CA ILE A 49 -6.89 -6.90 -3.75
C ILE A 49 -6.85 -7.49 -2.35
N TRP A 50 -7.98 -7.98 -1.85
CA TRP A 50 -8.08 -8.66 -0.55
C TRP A 50 -8.94 -9.92 -0.68
N ASP A 51 -8.46 -11.03 -0.12
CA ASP A 51 -9.10 -12.35 -0.24
C ASP A 51 -9.47 -12.72 -1.70
N ARG A 52 -8.56 -12.40 -2.63
CA ARG A 52 -8.72 -12.61 -4.09
C ARG A 52 -9.86 -11.81 -4.74
N LYS A 53 -10.43 -10.83 -4.03
CA LYS A 53 -11.39 -9.89 -4.58
C LYS A 53 -10.73 -8.54 -4.83
N GLU A 54 -10.91 -8.01 -6.03
CA GLU A 54 -10.48 -6.66 -6.38
C GLU A 54 -11.50 -5.65 -5.84
N PHE A 55 -11.04 -4.72 -5.01
CA PHE A 55 -11.86 -3.66 -4.42
C PHE A 55 -11.58 -2.30 -5.05
N ILE A 56 -10.32 -2.07 -5.44
CA ILE A 56 -9.91 -0.89 -6.18
C ILE A 56 -9.21 -1.38 -7.44
N ASN A 57 -9.57 -0.78 -8.56
CA ASN A 57 -8.90 -0.97 -9.83
C ASN A 57 -8.75 0.37 -10.53
N ARG A 58 -8.03 0.37 -11.65
CA ARG A 58 -7.73 1.61 -12.39
C ARG A 58 -8.95 2.27 -13.01
N ASP A 59 -10.06 1.58 -13.20
CA ASP A 59 -11.22 2.17 -13.86
C ASP A 59 -12.17 2.82 -12.84
N ASP A 60 -12.03 2.45 -11.56
CA ASP A 60 -12.82 2.96 -10.44
C ASP A 60 -11.95 3.68 -9.38
N HIS A 61 -11.01 4.51 -9.86
CA HIS A 61 -9.96 5.22 -9.12
C HIS A 61 -10.35 6.00 -7.83
N GLY A 62 -11.60 6.04 -7.40
CA GLY A 62 -11.93 6.86 -6.23
C GLY A 62 -13.34 6.83 -5.66
N ARG A 63 -14.33 6.15 -6.28
CA ARG A 63 -15.71 6.26 -5.75
C ARG A 63 -15.86 5.66 -4.37
N GLN A 64 -15.23 4.52 -4.05
CA GLN A 64 -15.31 3.95 -2.70
C GLN A 64 -14.29 4.56 -1.73
N LEU A 65 -13.06 4.83 -2.17
CA LEU A 65 -12.00 5.42 -1.33
C LEU A 65 -12.35 6.85 -0.87
N GLN A 66 -13.00 7.65 -1.72
CA GLN A 66 -13.44 9.01 -1.39
C GLN A 66 -14.79 9.06 -0.68
N SER A 67 -15.61 8.01 -0.76
CA SER A 67 -16.87 7.93 0.02
C SER A 67 -16.62 7.71 1.52
N ALA A 68 -15.45 7.17 1.88
CA ALA A 68 -15.01 7.06 3.28
C ALA A 68 -14.51 8.40 3.86
N SER A 69 -14.36 9.43 3.03
CA SER A 69 -13.99 10.80 3.41
C SER A 69 -15.24 11.67 3.49
N ILE A 70 -16.07 11.48 4.52
CA ILE A 70 -16.99 12.53 4.95
C ILE A 70 -16.15 13.59 5.67
N PHE A 71 -16.19 14.83 5.18
CA PHE A 71 -15.63 16.00 5.86
C PHE A 71 -16.56 16.46 7.00
#